data_AF-A0A914FIE0-F1
#
_entry.id   AF-A0A914FIE0-F1
#
_cell.length_a   1.000
_cell.length_b   1.000
_cell.length_c   1.000
_cell.angle_alpha   90.00
_cell.angle_beta   90.00
_cell.angle_gamma   90.00
#
_symmetry.space_group_name_H-M   'P 1'
#
loop_
_entity.id
_entity.type
_entity.pdbx_description
1 polymer ?
#
loop_
_entity_poly.entity_id
_entity_poly.type
_entity_poly.pdbx_seq_one_letter_code
_entity_poly.pdbx_strand_id
1 'polypeptide(L)'
;MALVIDRLFVFLGLFAVVYFLEAIGGSYMVSAVQSIERQFQIPSKLSGFISSASDISYIPTVVFISYFGGRGNRAKWIGAGCVLIALAHIMTATPNFIFPVKAPDLNLTKIEQQLHPSPNLLTENVTLKELFEFQPLKDRIPAKTREMVLQKFNGHSISERAIEDMKLKYTNHSSSSPYTVDDELINEAMYHFEEILHGNENVPTKVITILRQFVENRTKDHKNDLKTVRRAAIAHFAFCGKLVNDLRNTVDQLKCNRDGGNFGPLLIIFCALLGLGIGRTMPWSLGIPLIDDNVKRK
;
A
#
# COMPACT_ATOMS: atom_id res chain seq x y z
N MET A 1 44.75 27.05 -30.02
CA MET A 1 43.32 27.28 -30.37
C MET A 1 42.51 26.00 -30.26
N ALA A 2 42.94 24.90 -30.88
CA ALA A 2 42.33 23.57 -30.71
C ALA A 2 42.20 23.13 -29.23
N LEU A 3 43.28 23.28 -28.45
CA LEU A 3 43.32 22.86 -27.04
C LEU A 3 42.35 23.62 -26.09
N VAL A 4 41.90 24.83 -26.47
CA VAL A 4 40.89 25.60 -25.70
C VAL A 4 39.48 25.15 -26.09
N ILE A 5 39.28 24.86 -27.38
CA ILE A 5 38.03 24.34 -27.92
C ILE A 5 37.74 22.95 -27.31
N ASP A 6 38.73 22.08 -27.17
CA ASP A 6 38.57 20.77 -26.53
C ASP A 6 38.15 20.87 -25.06
N ARG A 7 38.74 21.80 -24.29
CA ARG A 7 38.39 22.02 -22.87
C ARG A 7 36.96 22.55 -22.69
N LEU A 8 36.52 23.42 -23.61
CA LEU A 8 35.14 23.94 -23.61
C LEU A 8 34.14 22.82 -23.89
N PHE A 9 34.40 21.94 -24.85
CA PHE A 9 33.52 20.80 -25.14
C PHE A 9 33.44 19.81 -23.97
N VAL A 10 34.56 19.52 -23.30
CA VAL A 10 34.56 18.70 -22.08
C VAL A 10 33.72 19.36 -20.97
N PHE A 11 33.87 20.66 -20.76
CA PHE A 11 33.05 21.39 -19.79
C PHE A 11 31.57 21.36 -20.15
N LEU A 12 31.20 21.61 -21.41
CA LEU A 12 29.81 21.56 -21.88
C LEU A 12 29.21 20.17 -21.70
N GLY A 13 29.95 19.11 -22.00
CA GLY A 13 29.52 17.74 -21.79
C GLY A 13 29.24 17.44 -20.31
N LEU A 14 30.16 17.80 -19.42
CA LEU A 14 29.97 17.64 -17.97
C LEU A 14 28.80 18.47 -17.45
N PHE A 15 28.68 19.72 -17.91
CA PHE A 15 27.62 20.63 -17.51
C PHE A 15 26.24 20.13 -17.95
N ALA A 16 26.13 19.59 -19.17
CA ALA A 16 24.91 18.95 -19.66
C ALA A 16 24.52 17.72 -18.83
N VAL A 17 25.49 16.88 -18.46
CA VAL A 17 25.24 15.72 -17.57
C VAL A 17 24.76 16.19 -16.20
N VAL A 18 25.37 17.22 -15.61
CA VAL A 18 24.93 17.77 -14.31
C VAL A 18 23.50 18.28 -14.39
N TYR A 19 23.14 19.05 -15.42
CA TYR A 19 21.77 19.55 -15.62
C TYR A 19 20.76 18.41 -15.82
N PHE A 20 21.15 17.39 -16.57
CA PHE A 20 20.31 16.22 -16.80
C PHE A 20 20.04 15.46 -15.49
N LEU A 21 21.07 15.22 -14.69
CA LEU A 21 20.93 14.57 -13.38
C LEU A 21 20.10 15.41 -12.40
N GLU A 22 20.26 16.73 -12.42
CA GLU A 22 19.48 17.64 -11.58
C GLU A 22 17.99 17.64 -11.96
N ALA A 23 17.67 17.65 -13.26
CA ALA A 23 16.31 17.54 -13.76
C ALA A 23 15.64 16.21 -13.36
N ILE A 24 16.40 15.10 -13.40
CA ILE A 24 15.94 13.81 -12.89
C ILE A 24 15.69 13.89 -11.38
N GLY A 25 16.62 14.47 -10.61
CA GLY A 25 16.47 14.62 -9.16
C GLY A 25 15.24 15.45 -8.77
N GLY A 26 14.99 16.56 -9.48
CA GLY A 26 13.82 17.41 -9.28
C GLY A 26 12.50 16.69 -9.60
N SER A 27 12.41 16.05 -10.77
CA SER A 27 11.21 15.29 -11.15
C SER A 27 10.96 14.10 -10.22
N TYR A 28 12.01 13.37 -9.83
CA TYR A 28 11.90 12.27 -8.89
C TYR A 28 11.42 12.73 -7.51
N MET A 29 11.93 13.85 -6.99
CA MET A 29 11.47 14.36 -5.70
C MET A 29 9.98 14.69 -5.71
N VAL A 30 9.46 15.33 -6.77
CA VAL A 30 8.03 15.65 -6.89
C VAL A 30 7.18 14.37 -6.85
N SER A 31 7.58 13.32 -7.57
CA SER A 31 6.87 12.02 -7.53
C SER A 31 7.06 11.28 -6.20
N ALA A 32 8.19 11.45 -5.52
CA ALA A 32 8.52 10.76 -4.28
C ALA A 32 7.83 11.36 -3.05
N VAL A 33 7.34 12.61 -3.09
CA VAL A 33 6.72 13.29 -1.93
C VAL A 33 5.65 12.44 -1.27
N GLN A 34 4.71 11.87 -2.05
CA GLN A 34 3.65 11.03 -1.50
C GLN A 34 4.18 9.76 -0.83
N SER A 35 5.27 9.20 -1.36
CA SER A 35 5.92 8.02 -0.78
C SER A 35 6.62 8.37 0.53
N ILE A 36 7.31 9.52 0.58
CA ILE A 36 7.96 10.07 1.78
C ILE A 36 6.93 10.37 2.87
N GLU A 37 5.80 11.00 2.51
CA GLU A 37 4.69 11.28 3.42
C GLU A 37 4.15 10.00 4.06
N ARG A 38 3.92 8.96 3.23
CA ARG A 38 3.46 7.65 3.71
C ARG A 38 4.51 6.91 4.51
N GLN A 39 5.78 7.01 4.15
CA GLN A 39 6.88 6.31 4.82
C GLN A 39 7.11 6.86 6.22
N PHE A 40 7.26 8.18 6.34
CA PHE A 40 7.60 8.84 7.62
C PHE A 40 6.38 9.39 8.36
N GLN A 41 5.18 9.19 7.80
CA GLN A 41 3.90 9.64 8.36
C GLN A 41 3.90 11.16 8.58
N ILE A 42 4.37 11.91 7.57
CA ILE A 42 4.46 13.37 7.60
C ILE A 42 3.16 13.97 7.06
N PRO A 43 2.51 14.90 7.78
CA PRO A 43 1.32 15.57 7.28
C PRO A 43 1.64 16.47 6.08
N SER A 44 0.74 16.57 5.10
CA SER A 44 1.01 17.30 3.85
C SER A 44 1.32 18.80 4.04
N LYS A 45 0.84 19.41 5.13
CA LYS A 45 1.21 20.79 5.49
C LYS A 45 2.71 20.93 5.75
N LEU A 46 3.30 19.92 6.39
CA LEU A 46 4.70 19.92 6.81
C LEU A 46 5.63 19.46 5.67
N SER A 47 5.20 18.50 4.85
CA SER A 47 5.93 18.13 3.62
C SER A 47 6.02 19.31 2.64
N GLY A 48 4.93 20.08 2.47
CA GLY A 48 4.92 21.30 1.68
C GLY A 48 5.89 22.35 2.23
N PHE A 49 5.94 22.52 3.56
CA PHE A 49 6.91 23.41 4.22
C PHE A 49 8.37 22.93 4.04
N ILE A 50 8.63 21.62 4.07
CA ILE A 50 9.97 21.09 3.78
C ILE A 50 10.33 21.36 2.32
N SER A 51 9.40 21.15 1.38
CA SER A 51 9.64 21.37 -0.04
C SER A 51 10.01 22.82 -0.36
N SER A 52 9.46 23.80 0.37
CA SER A 52 9.82 25.22 0.17
C SER A 52 11.20 25.59 0.71
N ALA A 53 11.86 24.73 1.50
CA ALA A 53 13.20 24.98 2.01
C ALA A 53 14.25 25.18 0.89
N SER A 54 14.12 24.47 -0.24
CA SER A 54 15.01 24.69 -1.38
C SER A 54 14.89 26.09 -1.96
N ASP A 55 13.68 26.66 -1.97
CA ASP A 55 13.45 28.00 -2.50
C ASP A 55 13.93 29.07 -1.52
N ILE A 56 13.66 28.85 -0.23
CA ILE A 56 14.14 29.71 0.87
C ILE A 56 15.66 29.85 0.84
N SER A 57 16.39 28.77 0.52
CA SER A 57 17.84 28.79 0.42
C SER A 57 18.35 29.30 -0.93
N TYR A 58 17.65 29.01 -2.03
CA TYR A 58 18.03 29.43 -3.38
C TYR A 58 18.01 30.96 -3.54
N ILE A 59 16.92 31.62 -3.12
CA ILE A 59 16.70 33.06 -3.34
C ILE A 59 17.80 33.96 -2.73
N PRO A 60 18.22 33.83 -1.46
CA PRO A 60 19.31 34.65 -0.94
C PRO A 60 20.67 34.24 -1.54
N THR A 61 20.86 32.95 -1.81
CA THR A 61 22.12 32.43 -2.33
C THR A 61 22.39 32.91 -3.75
N VAL A 62 21.37 33.02 -4.60
CA VAL A 62 21.55 33.49 -5.99
C VAL A 62 22.09 34.93 -6.02
N VAL A 63 21.64 35.80 -5.10
CA VAL A 63 22.15 37.18 -4.99
C VAL A 63 23.60 37.18 -4.55
N PHE A 64 23.93 36.39 -3.53
CA PHE A 64 25.30 36.26 -3.02
C PHE A 64 26.26 35.72 -4.09
N ILE A 65 25.89 34.62 -4.77
CA ILE A 65 26.70 33.97 -5.79
C ILE A 65 26.87 34.84 -7.04
N SER A 66 25.86 35.63 -7.41
CA SER A 66 25.99 36.56 -8.54
C SER A 66 27.09 37.60 -8.31
N TYR A 67 27.27 38.07 -7.06
CA TYR A 67 28.31 39.06 -6.73
C TYR A 67 29.69 38.43 -6.51
N PHE A 68 29.79 37.37 -5.70
CA PHE A 68 31.07 36.76 -5.32
C PHE A 68 31.56 35.72 -6.33
N GLY A 69 30.65 34.90 -6.87
CA GLY A 69 30.95 33.89 -7.86
C GLY A 69 31.43 34.47 -9.18
N GLY A 70 30.93 35.66 -9.56
CA GLY A 70 31.34 36.38 -10.76
C GLY A 70 32.77 36.95 -10.70
N ARG A 71 33.27 37.31 -9.51
CA ARG A 71 34.64 37.82 -9.29
C ARG A 71 35.67 36.73 -9.02
N GLY A 72 35.24 35.54 -8.60
CA GLY A 72 36.10 34.40 -8.33
C GLY A 72 36.35 33.52 -9.55
N ASN A 73 37.05 32.39 -9.34
CA ASN A 73 37.16 31.36 -10.36
C ASN A 73 35.81 30.62 -10.50
N ARG A 74 35.02 31.01 -11.50
CA ARG A 74 33.66 30.50 -11.75
C ARG A 74 33.62 28.97 -11.83
N ALA A 75 34.62 28.33 -12.44
CA ALA A 75 34.68 26.87 -12.54
C ALA A 75 34.80 26.20 -11.16
N LYS A 76 35.57 26.78 -10.22
CA LYS A 76 35.68 26.26 -8.84
C LYS A 76 34.37 26.40 -8.06
N TRP A 77 33.66 27.53 -8.22
CA TRP A 77 32.35 27.74 -7.60
C TRP A 77 31.29 26.76 -8.11
N ILE A 78 31.25 26.54 -9.43
CA ILE A 78 30.37 25.54 -10.05
C ILE A 78 30.70 24.14 -9.50
N GLY A 79 31.98 23.76 -9.46
CA GLY A 79 32.42 22.48 -8.91
C GLY A 79 32.02 22.28 -7.45
N ALA A 80 32.20 23.30 -6.60
CA ALA A 80 31.76 23.27 -5.21
C ALA A 80 30.23 23.09 -5.08
N GLY A 81 29.45 23.75 -5.95
CA GLY A 81 28.00 23.56 -6.02
C GLY A 81 27.60 22.14 -6.38
N CYS A 82 28.26 21.55 -7.39
CA CYS A 82 28.00 20.15 -7.76
C CYS A 82 28.28 19.17 -6.61
N VAL A 83 29.35 19.38 -5.83
CA VAL A 83 29.64 18.57 -4.64
C VAL A 83 28.54 18.72 -3.58
N LEU A 84 28.08 19.96 -3.34
CA LEU A 84 27.00 20.22 -2.39
C LEU A 84 25.67 19.58 -2.82
N ILE A 85 25.35 19.64 -4.13
CA ILE A 85 24.19 18.95 -4.72
C ILE A 85 24.29 17.44 -4.48
N ALA A 86 25.45 16.83 -4.72
CA ALA A 86 25.65 15.40 -4.52
C ALA A 86 25.45 15.00 -3.04
N LEU A 87 26.04 15.76 -2.12
CA LEU A 87 25.85 15.55 -0.67
C LEU A 87 24.39 15.70 -0.25
N ALA A 88 23.67 16.68 -0.80
CA ALA A 88 22.26 16.89 -0.52
C ALA A 88 21.39 15.71 -0.98
N HIS A 89 21.66 15.12 -2.15
CA HIS A 89 20.94 13.94 -2.61
C HIS A 89 21.22 12.71 -1.74
N ILE A 90 22.47 12.50 -1.32
CA ILE A 90 22.84 11.43 -0.37
C ILE A 90 22.08 11.63 0.95
N MET A 91 22.04 12.86 1.47
CA MET A 91 21.33 13.17 2.70
C MET A 91 19.82 13.01 2.55
N THR A 92 19.25 13.29 1.38
CA THR A 92 17.83 13.04 1.08
C THR A 92 17.49 11.55 1.08
N ALA A 93 18.41 10.69 0.62
CA ALA A 93 18.21 9.23 0.63
C ALA A 93 18.41 8.59 2.02
N THR A 94 19.19 9.23 2.89
CA THR A 94 19.61 8.70 4.20
C THR A 94 18.46 8.29 5.14
N PRO A 95 17.36 9.07 5.28
CA PRO A 95 16.25 8.72 6.16
C PRO A 95 15.65 7.34 5.90
N ASN A 96 15.65 6.87 4.65
CA ASN A 96 15.14 5.56 4.29
C ASN A 96 15.91 4.42 4.98
N PHE A 97 17.21 4.60 5.19
CA PHE A 97 18.07 3.58 5.80
C PHE A 97 18.10 3.66 7.33
N ILE A 98 18.02 4.87 7.88
CA ILE A 98 18.09 5.09 9.33
C ILE A 98 16.74 4.84 10.02
N PHE A 99 15.63 5.15 9.32
CA PHE A 99 14.28 5.06 9.86
C PHE A 99 13.41 4.07 9.05
N PRO A 100 13.63 2.75 9.22
CA PRO A 100 12.83 1.75 8.50
C PRO A 100 11.37 1.77 8.95
N VAL A 101 10.48 1.45 8.02
CA VAL A 101 9.04 1.34 8.30
C VAL A 101 8.80 0.17 9.24
N LYS A 102 8.39 0.45 10.47
CA LYS A 102 7.90 -0.60 11.39
C LYS A 102 6.57 -1.13 10.87
N ALA A 103 6.45 -2.45 10.71
CA ALA A 103 5.17 -3.06 10.47
C ALA A 103 4.25 -2.76 11.67
N PRO A 104 2.97 -2.40 11.45
CA PRO A 104 2.05 -2.23 12.55
C PRO A 104 1.85 -3.56 13.27
N ASP A 105 2.13 -3.58 14.57
CA ASP A 105 1.84 -4.73 15.43
C ASP A 105 0.34 -4.75 15.72
N LEU A 106 -0.42 -5.50 14.93
CA LEU A 106 -1.84 -5.73 15.19
C LEU A 106 -1.97 -6.81 16.26
N ASN A 107 -2.67 -6.50 17.36
CA ASN A 107 -3.12 -7.53 18.30
C ASN A 107 -4.26 -8.34 17.66
N LEU A 108 -3.88 -9.35 16.89
CA LEU A 108 -4.81 -10.17 16.11
C LEU A 108 -5.44 -11.29 16.91
N THR A 109 -5.09 -11.46 18.18
CA THR A 109 -5.63 -12.53 19.04
C THR A 109 -7.15 -12.61 18.99
N LYS A 110 -7.84 -11.45 19.02
CA LYS A 110 -9.31 -11.38 18.93
C LYS A 110 -9.85 -11.80 17.55
N ILE A 111 -9.12 -11.50 16.48
CA ILE A 111 -9.49 -11.87 15.10
C ILE A 111 -9.19 -13.35 14.84
N GLU A 112 -8.07 -13.85 15.34
CA GLU A 112 -7.68 -15.26 15.28
C GLU A 112 -8.70 -16.12 16.03
N GLN A 113 -9.14 -15.70 17.23
CA GLN A 113 -10.18 -16.41 17.98
C GLN A 113 -11.50 -16.52 17.22
N GLN A 114 -11.87 -15.54 16.40
CA GLN A 114 -13.10 -15.62 15.60
C GLN A 114 -12.99 -16.60 14.41
N LEU A 115 -11.77 -16.92 13.99
CA LEU A 115 -11.50 -17.87 12.93
C LEU A 115 -11.44 -19.32 13.45
N HIS A 116 -11.07 -19.50 14.72
CA HIS A 116 -10.99 -20.82 15.34
C HIS A 116 -12.38 -21.41 15.60
N PRO A 117 -12.64 -22.66 15.17
CA PRO A 117 -13.88 -23.33 15.49
C PRO A 117 -13.92 -23.76 16.96
N SER A 118 -15.12 -23.80 17.53
CA SER A 118 -15.31 -24.39 18.86
C SER A 118 -15.11 -25.90 18.79
N PRO A 119 -14.60 -26.54 19.86
CA PRO A 119 -14.33 -27.99 19.86
C PRO A 119 -15.58 -28.85 19.57
N ASN A 120 -16.77 -28.33 19.88
CA ASN A 120 -18.03 -29.01 19.60
C ASN A 120 -18.28 -29.19 18.09
N LEU A 121 -17.81 -28.26 17.25
CA LEU A 121 -17.97 -28.30 15.79
C LEU A 121 -17.06 -29.31 15.09
N LEU A 122 -16.10 -29.90 15.82
CA LEU A 122 -15.18 -30.91 15.31
C LEU A 122 -15.63 -32.35 15.64
N THR A 123 -16.78 -32.50 16.30
CA THR A 123 -17.30 -33.81 16.70
C THR A 123 -18.10 -34.48 15.57
N GLU A 124 -18.28 -35.80 15.64
CA GLU A 124 -18.99 -36.53 14.58
C GLU A 124 -20.50 -36.24 14.53
N ASN A 125 -21.11 -35.84 15.65
CA ASN A 125 -22.56 -35.65 15.81
C ASN A 125 -23.02 -34.18 15.66
N VAL A 126 -22.31 -33.38 14.86
CA VAL A 126 -22.62 -31.96 14.68
C VAL A 126 -23.90 -31.77 13.86
N THR A 127 -24.79 -30.91 14.34
CA THR A 127 -26.01 -30.54 13.61
C THR A 127 -25.74 -29.44 12.57
N LEU A 128 -26.50 -29.44 11.48
CA LEU A 128 -26.40 -28.39 10.45
C LEU A 128 -26.64 -26.98 11.02
N LYS A 129 -27.50 -26.88 12.04
CA LYS A 129 -27.78 -25.63 12.76
C LYS A 129 -26.54 -25.09 13.46
N GLU A 130 -25.75 -25.95 14.10
CA GLU A 130 -24.50 -25.55 14.78
C GLU A 130 -23.44 -25.08 13.77
N LEU A 131 -23.31 -25.75 12.63
CA LEU A 131 -22.41 -25.32 11.54
C LEU A 131 -22.79 -23.93 11.01
N PHE A 132 -24.09 -23.68 10.84
CA PHE A 132 -24.59 -22.39 10.38
C PHE A 132 -24.42 -21.23 11.38
N GLU A 133 -24.18 -21.51 12.65
CA GLU A 133 -23.86 -20.50 13.66
C GLU A 133 -22.36 -20.19 13.75
N PHE A 134 -21.49 -21.00 13.13
CA PHE A 134 -20.08 -20.67 13.02
C PHE A 134 -19.89 -19.38 12.21
N GLN A 135 -19.27 -18.36 12.81
CA GLN A 135 -19.33 -17.00 12.29
C GLN A 135 -18.79 -16.83 10.85
N PRO A 136 -17.66 -17.45 10.46
CA PRO A 136 -17.19 -17.44 9.08
C PRO A 136 -18.18 -18.04 8.06
N LEU A 137 -18.98 -19.03 8.45
CA LEU A 137 -20.04 -19.60 7.60
C LEU A 137 -21.30 -18.72 7.59
N LYS A 138 -21.69 -18.24 8.77
CA LYS A 138 -22.84 -17.35 8.98
C LYS A 138 -22.78 -16.08 8.15
N ASP A 139 -21.59 -15.49 8.03
CA ASP A 139 -21.38 -14.29 7.25
C ASP A 139 -21.54 -14.57 5.75
N ARG A 140 -21.09 -15.74 5.26
CA ARG A 140 -21.09 -16.07 3.82
C ARG A 140 -22.44 -16.58 3.30
N ILE A 141 -23.21 -17.28 4.13
CA ILE A 141 -24.48 -17.87 3.72
C ILE A 141 -25.64 -16.97 4.17
N PRO A 142 -26.44 -16.40 3.23
CA PRO A 142 -27.56 -15.54 3.56
C PRO A 142 -28.53 -16.17 4.57
N ALA A 143 -29.08 -15.38 5.50
CA ALA A 143 -30.00 -15.85 6.52
C ALA A 143 -31.21 -16.60 5.93
N LYS A 144 -31.81 -16.05 4.87
CA LYS A 144 -32.94 -16.67 4.14
C LYS A 144 -32.60 -18.09 3.66
N THR A 145 -31.41 -18.29 3.07
CA THR A 145 -30.96 -19.61 2.59
C THR A 145 -30.77 -20.59 3.74
N ARG A 146 -30.12 -20.16 4.83
CA ARG A 146 -29.91 -21.01 6.03
C ARG A 146 -31.22 -21.48 6.63
N GLU A 147 -32.19 -20.57 6.78
CA GLU A 147 -33.52 -20.88 7.31
C GLU A 147 -34.29 -21.86 6.42
N MET A 148 -34.29 -21.64 5.10
CA MET A 148 -34.98 -22.52 4.16
C MET A 148 -34.37 -23.92 4.09
N VAL A 149 -33.03 -24.01 4.09
CA VAL A 149 -32.34 -25.31 4.12
C VAL A 149 -32.65 -26.04 5.43
N LEU A 150 -32.64 -25.35 6.58
CA LEU A 150 -32.99 -25.95 7.87
C LEU A 150 -34.45 -26.42 7.94
N GLN A 151 -35.39 -25.65 7.37
CA GLN A 151 -36.80 -26.04 7.30
C GLN A 151 -36.97 -27.32 6.48
N LYS A 152 -36.36 -27.38 5.30
CA LYS A 152 -36.42 -28.57 4.44
C LYS A 152 -35.76 -29.78 5.08
N PHE A 153 -34.63 -29.59 5.75
CA PHE A 153 -33.91 -30.64 6.47
C PHE A 153 -34.73 -31.24 7.62
N ASN A 154 -35.53 -30.41 8.31
CA ASN A 154 -36.44 -30.86 9.36
C ASN A 154 -37.81 -31.37 8.83
N GLY A 155 -37.94 -31.57 7.51
CA GLY A 155 -39.13 -32.14 6.89
C GLY A 155 -40.31 -31.18 6.69
N HIS A 156 -40.10 -29.85 6.78
CA HIS A 156 -41.15 -28.87 6.47
C HIS A 156 -41.30 -28.63 4.96
N SER A 157 -42.54 -28.41 4.51
CA SER A 157 -42.86 -27.99 3.14
C SER A 157 -42.60 -26.50 2.94
N ILE A 158 -41.98 -26.16 1.81
CA ILE A 158 -41.60 -24.78 1.45
C ILE A 158 -42.36 -24.39 0.18
N SER A 159 -42.86 -23.15 0.11
CA SER A 159 -43.59 -22.63 -1.05
C SER A 159 -42.70 -22.51 -2.29
N GLU A 160 -43.20 -22.97 -3.44
CA GLU A 160 -42.51 -22.99 -4.74
C GLU A 160 -42.06 -21.59 -5.21
N ARG A 161 -42.84 -20.54 -4.92
CA ARG A 161 -42.44 -19.14 -5.22
C ARG A 161 -41.21 -18.68 -4.44
N ALA A 162 -41.04 -19.16 -3.20
CA ALA A 162 -39.88 -18.81 -2.39
C ALA A 162 -38.58 -19.45 -2.89
N ILE A 163 -38.70 -20.58 -3.60
CA ILE A 163 -37.60 -21.30 -4.25
C ILE A 163 -37.18 -20.56 -5.54
N GLU A 164 -38.14 -20.06 -6.34
CA GLU A 164 -37.83 -19.28 -7.56
C GLU A 164 -37.11 -17.96 -7.28
N ASP A 165 -37.41 -17.28 -6.17
CA ASP A 165 -36.69 -16.06 -5.74
C ASP A 165 -35.19 -16.30 -5.49
N MET A 166 -34.78 -17.56 -5.27
CA MET A 166 -33.40 -17.94 -4.99
C MET A 166 -32.56 -18.18 -6.25
N LYS A 167 -33.19 -18.21 -7.44
CA LYS A 167 -32.57 -18.45 -8.76
C LYS A 167 -31.65 -17.31 -9.24
N LEU A 168 -31.16 -16.49 -8.32
CA LEU A 168 -30.30 -15.34 -8.58
C LEU A 168 -28.85 -15.79 -8.82
N LYS A 169 -28.54 -16.06 -10.09
CA LYS A 169 -27.21 -16.00 -10.72
C LYS A 169 -26.08 -16.65 -9.92
N TYR A 170 -26.14 -17.97 -9.78
CA TYR A 170 -24.91 -18.72 -9.54
C TYR A 170 -24.26 -19.06 -10.88
N THR A 171 -23.24 -18.29 -11.25
CA THR A 171 -22.33 -18.67 -12.34
C THR A 171 -21.23 -19.54 -11.75
N ASN A 172 -21.00 -20.73 -12.32
CA ASN A 172 -19.87 -21.60 -11.99
C ASN A 172 -18.55 -20.83 -12.16
N HIS A 173 -18.09 -20.15 -11.11
CA HIS A 173 -16.82 -19.45 -11.09
C HIS A 173 -15.79 -20.43 -10.53
N SER A 174 -15.07 -21.09 -11.43
CA SER A 174 -13.98 -22.04 -11.11
C SER A 174 -12.68 -21.36 -10.66
N SER A 175 -12.72 -20.06 -10.34
CA SER A 175 -11.52 -19.29 -10.02
C SER A 175 -11.48 -18.94 -8.53
N SER A 176 -10.51 -19.50 -7.81
CA SER A 176 -10.23 -19.16 -6.42
C SER A 176 -9.97 -17.65 -6.26
N SER A 177 -10.81 -16.93 -5.53
CA SER A 177 -10.58 -15.52 -5.22
C SER A 177 -9.54 -15.37 -4.11
N PRO A 178 -8.52 -14.51 -4.25
CA PRO A 178 -7.49 -14.31 -3.22
C PRO A 178 -7.98 -13.52 -1.99
N TYR A 179 -9.27 -13.17 -1.96
CA TYR A 179 -9.93 -12.40 -0.91
C TYR A 179 -10.96 -13.22 -0.12
N THR A 180 -11.24 -14.45 -0.52
CA THR A 180 -12.22 -15.31 0.16
C THR A 180 -11.56 -16.59 0.63
N VAL A 181 -11.94 -16.97 1.84
CA VAL A 181 -11.45 -18.18 2.51
C VAL A 181 -12.26 -19.38 1.99
N ASP A 182 -11.58 -20.41 1.50
CA ASP A 182 -12.17 -21.64 0.96
C ASP A 182 -13.40 -21.35 0.07
N ASP A 183 -13.20 -20.49 -0.93
CA ASP A 183 -14.23 -20.07 -1.87
C ASP A 183 -14.93 -21.26 -2.53
N GLU A 184 -14.13 -22.23 -2.96
CA GLU A 184 -14.57 -23.42 -3.68
C GLU A 184 -15.50 -24.30 -2.84
N LEU A 185 -15.20 -24.52 -1.55
CA LEU A 185 -16.04 -25.32 -0.66
C LEU A 185 -17.40 -24.64 -0.39
N ILE A 186 -17.41 -23.31 -0.25
CA ILE A 186 -18.67 -22.57 -0.04
C ILE A 186 -19.51 -22.58 -1.32
N ASN A 187 -18.86 -22.42 -2.45
CA ASN A 187 -19.46 -22.52 -3.77
C ASN A 187 -20.11 -23.90 -4.01
N GLU A 188 -19.39 -24.98 -3.67
CA GLU A 188 -19.90 -26.35 -3.72
C GLU A 188 -21.08 -26.57 -2.74
N ALA A 189 -20.98 -26.03 -1.51
CA ALA A 189 -22.09 -26.09 -0.55
C ALA A 189 -23.34 -25.35 -1.03
N MET A 190 -23.17 -24.16 -1.65
CA MET A 190 -24.27 -23.37 -2.19
C MET A 190 -25.00 -24.10 -3.34
N TYR A 191 -24.26 -24.79 -4.20
CA TYR A 191 -24.84 -25.65 -5.25
C TYR A 191 -25.70 -26.76 -4.64
N HIS A 192 -25.20 -27.46 -3.64
CA HIS A 192 -25.96 -28.53 -2.98
C HIS A 192 -27.15 -28.02 -2.14
N PHE A 193 -27.11 -26.78 -1.62
CA PHE A 193 -28.30 -26.18 -0.99
C PHE A 193 -29.44 -26.02 -1.98
N GLU A 194 -29.16 -25.61 -3.22
CA GLU A 194 -30.16 -25.51 -4.28
C GLU A 194 -30.78 -26.88 -4.58
N GLU A 195 -29.95 -27.93 -4.70
CA GLU A 195 -30.42 -29.30 -4.92
C GLU A 195 -31.32 -29.83 -3.78
N ILE A 196 -30.99 -29.50 -2.52
CA ILE A 196 -31.82 -29.87 -1.35
C ILE A 196 -33.19 -29.19 -1.42
N LEU A 197 -33.23 -27.91 -1.80
CA LEU A 197 -34.48 -27.16 -1.90
C LEU A 197 -35.40 -27.72 -2.99
N HIS A 198 -34.82 -28.27 -4.08
CA HIS A 198 -35.54 -28.95 -5.15
C HIS A 198 -35.94 -30.41 -4.83
N GLY A 199 -35.59 -30.94 -3.66
CA GLY A 199 -36.11 -32.23 -3.16
C GLY A 199 -35.26 -33.45 -3.49
N ASN A 200 -33.95 -33.30 -3.71
CA ASN A 200 -33.05 -34.44 -3.90
C ASN A 200 -32.61 -35.05 -2.54
N GLU A 201 -33.05 -36.28 -2.25
CA GLU A 201 -32.96 -36.89 -0.90
C GLU A 201 -31.54 -37.37 -0.49
N ASN A 202 -30.60 -37.53 -1.43
CA ASN A 202 -29.24 -38.05 -1.15
C ASN A 202 -28.18 -36.97 -0.83
N VAL A 203 -28.57 -35.69 -0.79
CA VAL A 203 -27.69 -34.53 -0.66
C VAL A 203 -27.43 -34.03 0.79
N PRO A 204 -28.31 -34.25 1.80
CA PRO A 204 -28.12 -33.69 3.14
C PRO A 204 -26.80 -34.08 3.83
N THR A 205 -26.34 -35.32 3.66
CA THR A 205 -25.07 -35.82 4.24
C THR A 205 -23.84 -35.23 3.56
N LYS A 206 -23.92 -34.92 2.25
CA LYS A 206 -22.82 -34.32 1.49
C LYS A 206 -22.55 -32.89 1.95
N VAL A 207 -23.60 -32.11 2.15
CA VAL A 207 -23.49 -30.72 2.64
C VAL A 207 -22.84 -30.64 4.01
N ILE A 208 -23.25 -31.50 4.95
CA ILE A 208 -22.62 -31.55 6.28
C ILE A 208 -21.13 -31.90 6.17
N THR A 209 -20.77 -32.79 5.25
CA THR A 209 -19.37 -33.17 5.01
C THR A 209 -18.54 -32.01 4.47
N ILE A 210 -19.05 -31.26 3.48
CA ILE A 210 -18.38 -30.09 2.90
C ILE A 210 -18.21 -28.97 3.94
N LEU A 211 -19.26 -28.66 4.70
CA LEU A 211 -19.20 -27.63 5.75
C LEU A 211 -18.28 -28.04 6.90
N ARG A 212 -18.22 -29.35 7.24
CA ARG A 212 -17.25 -29.88 8.20
C ARG A 212 -15.82 -29.72 7.68
N GLN A 213 -15.58 -30.05 6.41
CA GLN A 213 -14.27 -29.86 5.79
C GLN A 213 -13.83 -28.39 5.83
N PHE A 214 -14.75 -27.44 5.55
CA PHE A 214 -14.48 -26.01 5.70
C PHE A 214 -14.03 -25.65 7.13
N VAL A 215 -14.72 -26.18 8.14
CA VAL A 215 -14.41 -25.98 9.56
C VAL A 215 -13.05 -26.58 9.95
N GLU A 216 -12.77 -27.82 9.52
CA GLU A 216 -11.52 -28.51 9.80
C GLU A 216 -10.32 -27.80 9.18
N ASN A 217 -10.46 -27.25 7.97
CA ASN A 217 -9.39 -26.49 7.31
C ASN A 217 -8.91 -25.31 8.15
N ARG A 218 -9.81 -24.67 8.94
CA ARG A 218 -9.47 -23.54 9.82
C ARG A 218 -8.51 -23.93 10.96
N THR A 219 -8.45 -25.21 11.31
CA THR A 219 -7.51 -25.73 12.32
C THR A 219 -6.13 -26.01 11.74
N LYS A 220 -6.05 -26.28 10.42
CA LYS A 220 -4.82 -26.70 9.73
C LYS A 220 -4.11 -25.53 9.04
N ASP A 221 -4.85 -24.57 8.46
CA ASP A 221 -4.30 -23.52 7.58
C ASP A 221 -4.47 -22.07 8.08
N HIS A 222 -4.43 -21.89 9.40
CA HIS A 222 -4.65 -20.60 10.08
C HIS A 222 -3.83 -19.42 9.51
N LYS A 223 -2.57 -19.66 9.10
CA LYS A 223 -1.68 -18.60 8.59
C LYS A 223 -2.13 -18.07 7.23
N ASN A 224 -2.54 -18.95 6.31
CA ASN A 224 -3.01 -18.53 5.00
C ASN A 224 -4.38 -17.85 5.12
N ASP A 225 -5.21 -18.33 6.02
CA ASP A 225 -6.53 -17.77 6.29
C ASP A 225 -6.44 -16.32 6.77
N LEU A 226 -5.57 -16.08 7.75
CA LEU A 226 -5.32 -14.75 8.27
C LEU A 226 -4.78 -13.81 7.18
N LYS A 227 -3.93 -14.32 6.27
CA LYS A 227 -3.42 -13.57 5.12
C LYS A 227 -4.53 -13.19 4.14
N THR A 228 -5.45 -14.11 3.86
CA THR A 228 -6.62 -13.89 3.00
C THR A 228 -7.58 -12.88 3.63
N VAL A 229 -7.89 -13.02 4.92
CA VAL A 229 -8.74 -12.07 5.66
C VAL A 229 -8.12 -10.67 5.72
N ARG A 230 -6.79 -10.57 5.89
CA ARG A 230 -6.08 -9.28 5.79
C ARG A 230 -6.21 -8.64 4.42
N ARG A 231 -6.09 -9.41 3.34
CA ARG A 231 -6.30 -8.91 1.96
C ARG A 231 -7.73 -8.42 1.77
N ALA A 232 -8.71 -9.17 2.27
CA ALA A 232 -10.12 -8.81 2.22
C ALA A 232 -10.42 -7.50 2.97
N ALA A 233 -9.84 -7.33 4.17
CA ALA A 233 -10.06 -6.12 4.96
C ALA A 233 -9.57 -4.84 4.25
N ILE A 234 -8.46 -4.91 3.52
CA ILE A 234 -7.89 -3.76 2.79
C ILE A 234 -8.66 -3.49 1.47
N ALA A 235 -9.33 -4.50 0.90
CA ALA A 235 -10.06 -4.38 -0.35
C ALA A 235 -11.46 -3.78 -0.15
N HIS A 236 -11.79 -2.73 -0.90
CA HIS A 236 -13.09 -2.05 -0.83
C HIS A 236 -14.26 -2.89 -1.38
N PHE A 237 -13.97 -3.89 -2.20
CA PHE A 237 -14.96 -4.76 -2.87
C PHE A 237 -15.09 -6.15 -2.23
N ALA A 238 -14.32 -6.44 -1.17
CA ALA A 238 -14.41 -7.74 -0.51
C ALA A 238 -15.73 -7.89 0.26
N PHE A 239 -16.16 -9.14 0.42
CA PHE A 239 -17.42 -9.51 1.07
C PHE A 239 -17.54 -8.90 2.48
N CYS A 240 -18.74 -8.44 2.82
CA CYS A 240 -19.03 -7.81 4.10
C CYS A 240 -19.34 -8.89 5.15
N GLY A 241 -18.34 -9.24 5.96
CA GLY A 241 -18.50 -10.14 7.12
C GLY A 241 -18.07 -9.46 8.40
N LYS A 242 -18.57 -9.92 9.55
CA LYS A 242 -18.21 -9.38 10.86
C LYS A 242 -16.72 -9.51 11.14
N LEU A 243 -16.11 -10.64 10.75
CA LEU A 243 -14.66 -10.86 10.88
C LEU A 243 -13.83 -9.82 10.10
N VAL A 244 -14.20 -9.58 8.83
CA VAL A 244 -13.51 -8.63 7.94
C VAL A 244 -13.72 -7.20 8.43
N ASN A 245 -14.93 -6.85 8.89
CA ASN A 245 -15.27 -5.53 9.40
C ASN A 245 -14.59 -5.24 10.75
N ASP A 246 -14.50 -6.21 11.66
CA ASP A 246 -13.75 -6.06 12.91
C ASP A 246 -12.27 -5.79 12.63
N LEU A 247 -11.68 -6.48 11.64
CA LEU A 247 -10.30 -6.22 11.22
C LEU A 247 -10.15 -4.84 10.55
N ARG A 248 -11.09 -4.43 9.69
CA ARG A 248 -11.12 -3.06 9.10
C ARG A 248 -11.14 -1.99 10.19
N ASN A 249 -12.04 -2.12 11.16
CA ASN A 249 -12.15 -1.21 12.29
C ASN A 249 -10.85 -1.14 13.09
N THR A 250 -10.21 -2.28 13.34
CA THR A 250 -8.92 -2.34 14.05
C THR A 250 -7.82 -1.62 13.25
N VAL A 251 -7.74 -1.86 11.95
CA VAL A 251 -6.79 -1.20 11.05
C VAL A 251 -7.02 0.31 11.01
N ASP A 252 -8.27 0.75 10.95
CA ASP A 252 -8.62 2.16 10.90
C ASP A 252 -8.39 2.86 12.24
N GLN A 253 -8.68 2.22 13.37
CA GLN A 253 -8.32 2.72 14.70
C GLN A 253 -6.80 2.90 14.84
N LEU A 254 -6.00 1.97 14.32
CA LEU A 254 -4.54 2.10 14.28
C LEU A 254 -4.06 3.24 13.38
N LYS A 255 -4.80 3.59 12.31
CA LYS A 255 -4.48 4.79 11.52
C LYS A 255 -4.78 6.06 12.31
N CYS A 256 -5.88 6.08 13.08
CA CYS A 256 -6.34 7.25 13.84
C CYS A 256 -5.53 7.50 15.12
N ASN A 257 -5.11 6.45 15.84
CA ASN A 257 -4.36 6.55 17.10
C ASN A 257 -2.85 6.75 16.90
N ARG A 258 -2.44 7.19 15.71
CA ARG A 258 -1.03 7.42 15.39
C ARG A 258 -0.57 8.76 15.94
N ASP A 259 0.11 8.70 17.09
CA ASP A 259 0.82 9.83 17.67
C ASP A 259 1.98 10.28 16.77
N GLY A 260 2.03 11.59 16.51
CA GLY A 260 3.17 12.40 16.02
C GLY A 260 4.16 11.76 15.03
N GLY A 261 4.15 12.23 13.77
CA GLY A 261 5.12 11.83 12.75
C GLY A 261 6.58 11.94 13.20
N ASN A 262 7.44 11.07 12.66
CA ASN A 262 8.85 11.01 13.04
C ASN A 262 9.56 12.33 12.66
N PHE A 263 9.86 13.17 13.65
CA PHE A 263 10.53 14.47 13.42
C PHE A 263 11.98 14.33 12.92
N GLY A 264 12.64 13.19 13.18
CA GLY A 264 14.02 12.92 12.75
C GLY A 264 14.20 12.96 11.21
N PRO A 265 13.51 12.11 10.44
CA PRO A 265 13.48 12.16 8.98
C PRO A 265 13.18 13.55 8.41
N LEU A 266 12.24 14.26 9.05
CA LEU A 266 11.83 15.60 8.67
C LEU A 266 13.00 16.58 8.64
N LEU A 267 13.77 16.61 9.73
CA LEU A 267 14.90 17.51 9.90
C LEU A 267 16.02 17.21 8.90
N ILE A 268 16.29 15.92 8.66
CA ILE A 268 17.30 15.51 7.67
C ILE A 268 16.91 15.95 6.27
N ILE A 269 15.67 15.70 5.84
CA ILE A 269 15.19 16.10 4.50
C ILE A 269 15.17 17.63 4.38
N PHE A 270 14.75 18.34 5.42
CA PHE A 270 14.75 19.81 5.44
C PHE A 270 16.17 20.38 5.23
N CYS A 271 17.15 19.91 6.00
CA CYS A 271 18.55 20.32 5.83
C CYS A 271 19.11 19.93 4.45
N ALA A 272 18.67 18.79 3.89
CA ALA A 272 19.09 18.34 2.58
C ALA A 272 18.56 19.26 1.48
N LEU A 273 17.28 19.64 1.54
CA LEU A 273 16.69 20.57 0.57
C LEU A 273 17.25 21.99 0.68
N LEU A 274 17.63 22.44 1.88
CA LEU A 274 18.39 23.69 2.05
C LEU A 274 19.74 23.63 1.32
N GLY A 275 20.53 22.58 1.58
CA GLY A 275 21.82 22.40 0.90
C GLY A 275 21.67 22.27 -0.62
N LEU A 276 20.61 21.61 -1.06
CA LEU A 276 20.29 21.44 -2.47
C LEU A 276 19.96 22.78 -3.14
N GLY A 277 19.15 23.64 -2.50
CA GLY A 277 18.85 24.99 -2.98
C GLY A 277 20.11 25.83 -3.14
N ILE A 278 21.02 25.81 -2.15
CA ILE A 278 22.32 26.50 -2.22
C ILE A 278 23.15 25.95 -3.39
N GLY A 279 23.33 24.62 -3.46
CA GLY A 279 24.18 23.98 -4.45
C GLY A 279 23.74 24.23 -5.89
N ARG A 280 22.42 24.25 -6.15
CA ARG A 280 21.83 24.51 -7.47
C ARG A 280 22.14 25.91 -8.01
N THR A 281 22.26 26.92 -7.15
CA THR A 281 22.50 28.30 -7.60
C THR A 281 23.80 28.46 -8.39
N MET A 282 24.87 27.76 -8.01
CA MET A 282 26.19 27.96 -8.62
C MET A 282 26.26 27.57 -10.10
N PRO A 283 25.86 26.34 -10.52
CA PRO A 283 25.79 26.01 -11.93
C PRO A 283 24.80 26.88 -12.71
N TRP A 284 23.63 27.22 -12.12
CA TRP A 284 22.62 28.05 -12.78
C TRP A 284 23.05 29.50 -13.03
N SER A 285 23.71 30.12 -12.05
CA SER A 285 24.10 31.53 -12.15
C SER A 285 25.44 31.74 -12.87
N LEU A 286 26.39 30.82 -12.71
CA LEU A 286 27.76 31.02 -13.21
C LEU A 286 28.07 30.22 -14.48
N GLY A 287 27.28 29.21 -14.80
CA GLY A 287 27.52 28.32 -15.94
C GLY A 287 27.45 29.03 -17.28
N ILE A 288 26.34 29.73 -17.56
CA ILE A 288 26.18 30.49 -18.81
C ILE A 288 27.25 31.57 -18.97
N PRO A 289 27.53 32.43 -17.96
CA PRO A 289 28.62 33.39 -18.06
C PRO A 289 29.99 32.75 -18.27
N LEU A 290 30.26 31.59 -17.68
CA LEU A 290 31.52 30.88 -17.91
C LEU A 290 31.62 30.38 -19.35
N ILE A 291 30.53 29.89 -19.94
CA ILE A 291 30.50 29.48 -21.35
C ILE A 291 30.73 30.69 -22.26
N ASP A 292 30.02 31.80 -22.01
CA ASP A 292 30.13 33.03 -22.81
C ASP A 292 31.56 33.58 -22.84
N ASP A 293 32.24 33.63 -21.68
CA ASP A 293 33.63 34.11 -21.57
C ASP A 293 34.64 33.22 -22.33
N ASN A 294 34.30 31.95 -22.60
CA ASN A 294 35.20 30.98 -23.24
C ASN A 294 34.89 30.74 -24.73
N VAL A 295 33.76 31.25 -25.24
CA VAL A 295 33.48 31.28 -26.67
C VAL A 295 34.24 32.44 -27.30
N LYS A 296 35.09 32.15 -28.28
CA LYS A 296 35.83 33.20 -28.99
C LYS A 296 34.87 34.15 -29.69
N ARG A 297 34.91 35.44 -29.35
CA ARG A 297 34.31 36.49 -30.18
C ARG A 297 35.02 36.46 -31.53
N LYS A 298 34.27 36.08 -32.56
CA LYS A 298 34.69 36.13 -33.95
C LYS A 298 34.82 37.59 -34.39
#